data_AF-A0A657AKL9-F1
#
_entry.id   AF-A0A657AKL9-F1
#
_cell.length_a   1.000
_cell.length_b   1.000
_cell.length_c   1.000
_cell.angle_alpha   90.00
_cell.angle_beta   90.00
_cell.angle_gamma   90.00
#
_symmetry.space_group_name_H-M   'P 1'
#
loop_
_entity.id
_entity.type
_entity.pdbx_description
1 polymer ?
#
loop_
_entity_poly.entity_id
_entity_poly.type
_entity_poly.pdbx_seq_one_letter_code
_entity_poly.pdbx_strand_id
1 'polypeptide(L)'
;MSIVKSLFLFLVLILSSNQALSLSCGSSLRTADLSPATNCITGLGNPSISAINALFDTPPSWQRVSSVEDNTSGGSDGWFGVSLDPNSNWGQSNVSGEWSLDSAFWDAYNEGVISMRVGNGGGDPDFFAWKLSDGASTGSFSYERLAGGGGGLSNLKLWGRVTEVIRIEEPANIALFIIGLFGLFASRRFSQTHP
;
A
#
# COMPACT_ATOMS: atom_id res chain seq x y z
N MET A 1 1.27 -46.14 -40.56
CA MET A 1 0.46 -45.87 -39.34
C MET A 1 1.28 -46.40 -38.17
N SER A 2 1.65 -45.67 -37.12
CA SER A 2 1.14 -44.44 -36.53
C SER A 2 2.27 -43.80 -35.71
N ILE A 3 2.46 -42.49 -35.83
CA ILE A 3 3.43 -41.70 -35.05
C ILE A 3 2.73 -41.27 -33.76
N VAL A 4 3.12 -41.85 -32.63
CA VAL A 4 2.64 -41.43 -31.31
C VAL A 4 3.42 -40.18 -30.91
N LYS A 5 2.76 -39.03 -31.08
CA LYS A 5 3.23 -37.71 -30.62
C LYS A 5 3.10 -37.63 -29.09
N SER A 6 4.21 -37.75 -28.37
CA SER A 6 4.30 -37.36 -26.96
C SER A 6 4.26 -35.83 -26.87
N LEU A 7 3.12 -35.31 -26.40
CA LEU A 7 2.92 -33.90 -26.13
C LEU A 7 3.51 -33.58 -24.74
N PHE A 8 4.68 -32.95 -24.71
CA PHE A 8 5.28 -32.38 -23.50
C PHE A 8 4.45 -31.16 -23.07
N LEU A 9 3.72 -31.27 -21.95
CA LEU A 9 3.00 -30.15 -21.33
C LEU A 9 3.98 -29.38 -20.43
N PHE A 10 4.61 -28.33 -20.96
CA PHE A 10 5.41 -27.39 -20.17
C PHE A 10 4.47 -26.38 -19.50
N LEU A 11 4.19 -26.57 -18.22
CA LEU A 11 3.50 -25.59 -17.38
C LEU A 11 4.51 -24.52 -16.95
N VAL A 12 4.52 -23.38 -17.64
CA VAL A 12 5.33 -22.21 -17.27
C VAL A 12 4.58 -21.42 -16.20
N LEU A 13 5.01 -21.54 -14.94
CA LEU A 13 4.61 -20.66 -13.84
C LEU A 13 5.31 -19.31 -14.04
N ILE A 14 4.60 -18.34 -14.61
CA ILE A 14 5.07 -16.95 -14.68
C ILE A 14 4.92 -16.37 -13.27
N LEU A 15 6.03 -16.33 -12.52
CA LEU A 15 6.14 -15.53 -11.30
C LEU A 15 6.21 -14.06 -11.73
N SER A 16 5.06 -13.38 -11.78
CA SER A 16 5.00 -11.94 -11.94
C SER A 16 5.62 -11.29 -10.70
N SER A 17 6.85 -10.81 -10.82
CA SER A 17 7.44 -9.93 -9.81
C SER A 17 6.66 -8.62 -9.88
N ASN A 18 5.71 -8.41 -8.96
CA ASN A 18 5.13 -7.09 -8.74
C ASN A 18 6.24 -6.21 -8.16
N GLN A 19 7.03 -5.59 -9.03
CA GLN A 19 7.93 -4.52 -8.64
C GLN A 19 7.04 -3.39 -8.12
N ALA A 20 6.98 -3.26 -6.80
CA ALA A 20 6.38 -2.14 -6.11
C ALA A 20 6.94 -0.84 -6.71
N LEU A 21 6.11 -0.08 -7.42
CA LEU A 21 6.55 1.19 -8.00
C LEU A 21 6.79 2.19 -6.85
N SER A 22 7.99 2.75 -6.83
CA SER A 22 8.28 3.93 -6.02
C SER A 22 7.58 5.13 -6.63
N LEU A 23 6.89 5.91 -5.80
CA LEU A 23 6.15 7.09 -6.23
C LEU A 23 6.73 8.34 -5.58
N SER A 24 7.12 9.30 -6.41
CA SER A 24 7.73 10.55 -6.02
C SER A 24 6.73 11.70 -6.00
N CYS A 25 6.82 12.60 -5.03
CA CYS A 25 6.29 13.95 -5.17
C CYS A 25 7.08 14.97 -4.36
N GLY A 26 6.90 16.25 -4.67
CA GLY A 26 7.63 17.34 -4.03
C GLY A 26 7.56 18.65 -4.81
N SER A 27 8.60 19.46 -4.64
CA SER A 27 8.76 20.77 -5.26
C SER A 27 10.21 20.99 -5.69
N SER A 28 10.53 22.19 -6.19
CA SER A 28 11.92 22.58 -6.47
C SER A 28 12.80 22.66 -5.22
N LEU A 29 12.22 22.67 -4.01
CA LEU A 29 12.97 22.79 -2.76
C LEU A 29 13.32 21.42 -2.17
N ARG A 30 12.48 20.42 -2.39
CA ARG A 30 12.57 19.10 -1.75
C ARG A 30 11.71 18.07 -2.48
N THR A 31 12.14 16.83 -2.46
CA THR A 31 11.41 15.69 -3.01
C THR A 31 11.39 14.55 -2.01
N ALA A 32 10.41 13.69 -2.12
CA ALA A 32 10.35 12.46 -1.34
C ALA A 32 9.75 11.34 -2.19
N ASP A 33 10.19 10.13 -1.91
CA ASP A 33 9.69 8.91 -2.54
C ASP A 33 9.18 7.95 -1.48
N LEU A 34 8.17 7.16 -1.86
CA LEU A 34 7.70 6.04 -1.06
C LEU A 34 7.24 4.91 -1.98
N SER A 35 7.58 3.68 -1.60
CA SER A 35 7.20 2.46 -2.30
C SER A 35 6.70 1.40 -1.33
N PRO A 36 5.75 0.53 -1.73
CA PRO A 36 4.77 0.73 -2.80
C PRO A 36 3.71 1.78 -2.45
N ALA A 37 3.36 2.62 -3.43
CA ALA A 37 2.26 3.58 -3.31
C ALA A 37 1.48 3.74 -4.63
N THR A 38 0.21 4.13 -4.52
CA THR A 38 -0.70 4.38 -5.66
C THR A 38 -0.90 5.86 -5.94
N ASN A 39 -0.69 6.72 -4.94
CA ASN A 39 -0.86 8.16 -5.08
C ASN A 39 0.10 8.91 -4.13
N CYS A 40 0.55 10.11 -4.51
CA CYS A 40 1.42 10.98 -3.72
C CYS A 40 0.90 12.40 -3.80
N ILE A 41 0.66 13.02 -2.65
CA ILE A 41 0.17 14.39 -2.56
C ILE A 41 0.95 15.13 -1.48
N THR A 42 1.25 16.40 -1.75
CA THR A 42 1.97 17.28 -0.83
C THR A 42 1.01 18.23 -0.10
N GLY A 43 1.43 18.76 1.04
CA GLY A 43 0.63 19.74 1.77
C GLY A 43 1.44 20.64 2.70
N LEU A 44 0.75 21.62 3.27
CA LEU A 44 1.31 22.63 4.17
C LEU A 44 0.94 22.37 5.63
N GLY A 45 1.79 22.83 6.55
CA GLY A 45 1.64 22.63 7.98
C GLY A 45 1.89 21.20 8.46
N ASN A 46 1.21 20.81 9.54
CA ASN A 46 1.34 19.47 10.12
C ASN A 46 0.27 18.54 9.51
N PRO A 47 0.62 17.32 9.06
CA PRO A 47 -0.38 16.35 8.62
C PRO A 47 -1.26 15.98 9.82
N SER A 48 -2.49 16.51 9.77
CA SER A 48 -3.56 16.35 10.75
C SER A 48 -4.70 15.55 10.10
N ILE A 49 -5.63 15.05 10.91
CA ILE A 49 -6.78 14.28 10.41
C ILE A 49 -7.54 15.07 9.33
N SER A 50 -7.81 16.37 9.58
CA SER A 50 -8.50 17.22 8.61
C SER A 50 -7.69 17.42 7.31
N ALA A 51 -6.36 17.55 7.41
CA ALA A 51 -5.50 17.66 6.23
C ALA A 51 -5.54 16.37 5.40
N ILE A 52 -5.37 15.20 6.01
CA ILE A 52 -5.40 13.91 5.30
C ILE A 52 -6.78 13.64 4.67
N ASN A 53 -7.87 13.95 5.38
CA ASN A 53 -9.23 13.87 4.83
C ASN A 53 -9.43 14.79 3.62
N ALA A 54 -8.80 15.97 3.60
CA ALA A 54 -8.89 16.88 2.47
C ALA A 54 -8.10 16.37 1.25
N LEU A 55 -7.07 15.55 1.45
CA LEU A 55 -6.23 15.01 0.37
C LEU A 55 -6.77 13.70 -0.23
N PHE A 56 -7.36 12.81 0.58
CA PHE A 56 -7.74 11.44 0.19
C PHE A 56 -9.21 11.09 0.49
N ASP A 57 -10.11 12.04 0.29
CA ASP A 57 -11.56 11.95 0.54
C ASP A 57 -11.99 11.88 2.02
N THR A 58 -13.23 12.31 2.26
CA THR A 58 -13.73 12.71 3.59
C THR A 58 -14.56 11.66 4.35
N PRO A 59 -15.33 10.74 3.72
CA PRO A 59 -16.07 9.72 4.46
C PRO A 59 -15.81 8.27 3.98
N PRO A 60 -15.56 7.32 4.89
CA PRO A 60 -15.29 7.54 6.32
C PRO A 60 -13.97 8.30 6.54
N SER A 61 -13.81 8.95 7.69
CA SER A 61 -12.64 9.79 7.98
C SER A 61 -11.41 8.94 8.29
N TRP A 62 -10.25 9.39 7.83
CA TRP A 62 -8.95 8.84 8.19
C TRP A 62 -8.66 8.99 9.68
N GLN A 63 -7.99 8.00 10.26
CA GLN A 63 -7.51 8.03 11.63
C GLN A 63 -6.00 7.90 11.65
N ARG A 64 -5.32 8.67 12.51
CA ARG A 64 -3.89 8.44 12.78
C ARG A 64 -3.78 7.23 13.70
N VAL A 65 -3.09 6.20 13.26
CA VAL A 65 -2.96 4.94 14.01
C VAL A 65 -1.59 4.79 14.65
N SER A 66 -0.55 5.39 14.07
CA SER A 66 0.82 5.34 14.57
C SER A 66 1.63 6.57 14.14
N SER A 67 2.69 6.87 14.89
CA SER A 67 3.67 7.93 14.61
C SER A 67 5.06 7.45 15.02
N VAL A 68 6.02 7.43 14.09
CA VAL A 68 7.43 7.18 14.41
C VAL A 68 8.19 8.50 14.27
N GLU A 69 8.82 8.90 15.38
CA GLU A 69 9.45 10.20 15.55
C GLU A 69 10.91 10.08 16.01
N ASP A 70 11.62 11.20 15.96
CA ASP A 70 13.03 11.40 16.26
C ASP A 70 13.42 11.02 17.70
N ASN A 71 13.59 9.72 17.98
CA ASN A 71 14.15 9.25 19.25
C ASN A 71 15.24 8.17 19.12
N THR A 72 15.63 7.77 17.89
CA THR A 72 16.89 7.06 17.48
C THR A 72 16.71 6.55 16.03
N SER A 73 17.66 5.78 15.48
CA SER A 73 17.89 5.36 14.08
C SER A 73 16.75 4.59 13.35
N GLY A 74 15.51 5.03 13.53
CA GLY A 74 14.30 4.25 13.31
C GLY A 74 13.61 3.93 14.63
N GLY A 75 12.45 3.29 14.55
CA GLY A 75 11.63 2.91 15.70
C GLY A 75 10.33 2.27 15.25
N SER A 76 9.55 1.77 16.21
CA SER A 76 8.20 1.29 15.96
C SER A 76 7.21 1.89 16.94
N ASP A 77 6.00 2.11 16.47
CA ASP A 77 4.84 2.56 17.25
C ASP A 77 3.60 1.78 16.78
N GLY A 78 3.12 0.84 17.60
CA GLY A 78 1.95 0.03 17.31
C GLY A 78 2.02 -0.64 15.94
N TRP A 79 1.17 -0.18 15.02
CA TRP A 79 1.00 -0.71 13.66
C TRP A 79 2.14 -0.38 12.69
N PHE A 80 3.13 0.43 13.08
CA PHE A 80 4.07 1.02 12.14
C PHE A 80 5.52 0.94 12.64
N GLY A 81 6.39 0.42 11.78
CA GLY A 81 7.84 0.37 11.98
C GLY A 81 8.57 1.18 10.91
N VAL A 82 9.66 1.81 11.29
CA VAL A 82 10.58 2.54 10.42
C VAL A 82 12.01 2.16 10.78
N SER A 83 12.82 1.81 9.80
CA SER A 83 14.26 1.61 9.93
C SER A 83 14.97 2.61 9.03
N LEU A 84 15.92 3.38 9.58
CA LEU A 84 16.73 4.28 8.76
C LEU A 84 17.96 3.56 8.22
N ASP A 85 18.43 3.97 7.04
CA ASP A 85 19.70 3.49 6.52
C ASP A 85 20.87 3.95 7.41
N PRO A 86 22.03 3.24 7.41
CA PRO A 86 23.13 3.51 8.35
C PRO A 86 23.67 4.95 8.37
N ASN A 87 23.47 5.71 7.29
CA ASN A 87 23.92 7.11 7.17
C ASN A 87 22.78 8.13 7.24
N SER A 88 21.56 7.69 7.54
CA SER A 88 20.34 8.47 7.57
C SER A 88 19.90 8.71 9.01
N ASN A 89 19.59 9.95 9.37
CA ASN A 89 19.03 10.32 10.68
C ASN A 89 17.88 11.33 10.52
N TRP A 90 16.95 11.32 11.46
CA TRP A 90 15.95 12.37 11.58
C TRP A 90 16.62 13.76 11.68
N GLY A 91 15.93 14.77 11.16
CA GLY A 91 16.42 16.15 11.10
C GLY A 91 17.49 16.41 10.04
N GLN A 92 18.00 15.39 9.33
CA GLN A 92 18.94 15.58 8.23
C GLN A 92 18.26 16.04 6.94
N SER A 93 19.08 16.59 6.02
CA SER A 93 18.63 17.09 4.72
C SER A 93 18.24 15.98 3.77
N ASN A 94 18.88 14.81 3.87
CA ASN A 94 18.59 13.64 3.08
C ASN A 94 18.42 12.46 4.05
N VAL A 95 17.31 11.74 3.93
CA VAL A 95 16.98 10.61 4.81
C VAL A 95 16.36 9.51 3.96
N SER A 96 16.81 8.28 4.14
CA SER A 96 16.26 7.10 3.49
C SER A 96 16.13 5.95 4.48
N GLY A 97 15.23 5.03 4.17
CA GLY A 97 15.04 3.84 4.97
C GLY A 97 13.89 2.98 4.48
N GLU A 98 13.53 2.03 5.34
CA GLU A 98 12.44 1.09 5.13
C GLU A 98 11.32 1.35 6.14
N TRP A 99 10.11 1.02 5.75
CA TRP A 99 8.94 1.00 6.61
C TRP A 99 8.29 -0.38 6.61
N SER A 100 7.59 -0.69 7.68
CA SER A 100 6.80 -1.91 7.83
C SER A 100 5.51 -1.67 8.58
N LEU A 101 4.49 -2.46 8.28
CA LEU A 101 3.24 -2.51 8.99
C LEU A 101 3.17 -3.81 9.80
N ASP A 102 2.49 -3.75 10.94
CA ASP A 102 2.09 -4.97 11.63
C ASP A 102 1.18 -5.83 10.71
N SER A 103 1.33 -7.15 10.79
CA SER A 103 0.63 -8.07 9.89
C SER A 103 -0.89 -7.99 10.00
N ALA A 104 -1.43 -7.55 11.14
CA ALA A 104 -2.87 -7.40 11.36
C ALA A 104 -3.41 -6.02 10.95
N PHE A 105 -2.57 -5.11 10.41
CA PHE A 105 -3.03 -3.78 9.99
C PHE A 105 -4.17 -3.87 8.96
N TRP A 106 -4.01 -4.72 7.96
CA TRP A 106 -5.00 -4.89 6.88
C TRP A 106 -6.24 -5.67 7.29
N ASP A 107 -6.21 -6.33 8.46
CA ASP A 107 -7.41 -6.92 9.07
C ASP A 107 -8.28 -5.83 9.73
N ALA A 108 -7.67 -4.74 10.17
CA ALA A 108 -8.32 -3.63 10.86
C ALA A 108 -8.69 -2.46 9.93
N TYR A 109 -7.94 -2.24 8.85
CA TYR A 109 -8.11 -1.11 7.92
C TYR A 109 -8.07 -1.60 6.47
N ASN A 110 -8.89 -0.99 5.61
CA ASN A 110 -8.93 -1.33 4.19
C ASN A 110 -8.01 -0.46 3.34
N GLU A 111 -7.66 0.72 3.85
CA GLU A 111 -6.75 1.63 3.19
C GLU A 111 -5.74 2.21 4.19
N GLY A 112 -4.53 2.43 3.69
CA GLY A 112 -3.42 3.01 4.44
C GLY A 112 -2.85 4.23 3.74
N VAL A 113 -2.51 5.25 4.52
CA VAL A 113 -1.70 6.39 4.07
C VAL A 113 -0.48 6.52 4.98
N ILE A 114 0.70 6.72 4.41
CA ILE A 114 1.88 7.16 5.16
C ILE A 114 2.09 8.64 4.87
N SER A 115 2.29 9.46 5.90
CA SER A 115 2.69 10.86 5.73
C SER A 115 4.06 11.13 6.33
N MET A 116 4.85 11.91 5.62
CA MET A 116 6.20 12.32 5.99
C MET A 116 6.19 13.82 6.29
N ARG A 117 6.55 14.23 7.52
CA ARG A 117 6.58 15.65 7.91
C ARG A 117 8.00 16.19 7.92
N VAL A 118 8.19 17.35 7.31
CA VAL A 118 9.44 18.13 7.43
C VAL A 118 9.35 19.04 8.67
N GLY A 119 10.31 18.93 9.58
CA GLY A 119 10.38 19.77 10.78
C GLY A 119 11.03 21.12 10.50
N ASN A 120 10.66 22.19 11.23
CA ASN A 120 11.35 23.51 11.22
C ASN A 120 11.57 24.16 9.84
N GLY A 121 10.77 23.81 8.84
CA GLY A 121 11.10 24.12 7.45
C GLY A 121 10.05 24.92 6.71
N GLY A 122 9.91 26.21 7.05
CA GLY A 122 8.99 27.14 6.39
C GLY A 122 9.18 27.24 4.87
N GLY A 123 8.61 26.28 4.14
CA GLY A 123 8.73 26.10 2.70
C GLY A 123 7.74 25.06 2.21
N ASP A 124 7.52 25.04 0.90
CA ASP A 124 6.49 24.21 0.27
C ASP A 124 7.13 22.97 -0.39
N PRO A 125 6.74 21.72 -0.03
CA PRO A 125 5.71 21.37 0.96
C PRO A 125 6.24 21.13 2.37
N ASP A 126 5.40 21.32 3.39
CA ASP A 126 5.74 20.98 4.78
C ASP A 126 5.56 19.49 5.09
N PHE A 127 4.75 18.78 4.29
CA PHE A 127 4.62 17.33 4.37
C PHE A 127 4.28 16.70 3.03
N PHE A 128 4.52 15.40 2.97
CA PHE A 128 4.17 14.51 1.86
C PHE A 128 3.25 13.42 2.38
N ALA A 129 2.36 12.91 1.56
CA ALA A 129 1.48 11.82 1.93
C ALA A 129 1.25 10.87 0.75
N TRP A 130 1.37 9.58 1.01
CA TRP A 130 1.19 8.52 0.02
C TRP A 130 0.06 7.60 0.41
N LYS A 131 -0.81 7.30 -0.55
CA LYS A 131 -1.75 6.18 -0.42
C LYS A 131 -0.99 4.90 -0.74
N LEU A 132 -0.95 3.97 0.21
CA LEU A 132 -0.28 2.69 0.04
C LEU A 132 -1.01 1.85 -1.00
N SER A 133 -0.26 0.96 -1.66
CA SER A 133 -0.88 -0.10 -2.46
C SER A 133 -1.58 -1.12 -1.55
N ASP A 134 -2.68 -1.68 -2.03
CA ASP A 134 -3.47 -2.65 -1.27
C ASP A 134 -2.62 -3.83 -0.79
N GLY A 135 -2.73 -4.14 0.51
CA GLY A 135 -2.00 -5.25 1.14
C GLY A 135 -0.50 -5.04 1.32
N ALA A 136 0.03 -3.86 0.98
CA ALA A 136 1.45 -3.57 1.21
C ALA A 136 1.79 -3.54 2.70
N SER A 137 2.70 -4.39 3.14
CA SER A 137 3.11 -4.49 4.54
C SER A 137 4.54 -4.03 4.78
N THR A 138 5.35 -3.83 3.74
CA THR A 138 6.70 -3.29 3.84
C THR A 138 7.02 -2.46 2.60
N GLY A 139 8.02 -1.60 2.71
CA GLY A 139 8.61 -0.95 1.56
C GLY A 139 9.62 0.11 1.95
N SER A 140 10.03 0.92 0.99
CA SER A 140 11.10 1.91 1.16
C SER A 140 10.57 3.34 1.10
N PHE A 141 11.35 4.27 1.65
CA PHE A 141 11.10 5.70 1.51
C PHE A 141 12.42 6.48 1.41
N SER A 142 12.34 7.67 0.84
CA SER A 142 13.42 8.65 0.79
C SER A 142 12.88 10.06 0.91
N TYR A 143 13.72 10.94 1.42
CA TYR A 143 13.56 12.38 1.48
C TYR A 143 14.86 13.01 1.03
N GLU A 144 14.77 13.99 0.14
CA GLU A 144 15.90 14.77 -0.32
C GLU A 144 15.57 16.25 -0.33
N ARG A 145 16.47 17.05 0.26
CA ARG A 145 16.40 18.52 0.18
C ARG A 145 17.26 19.00 -0.98
N LEU A 146 16.60 19.57 -2.00
CA LEU A 146 17.22 19.96 -3.27
C LEU A 146 17.80 21.38 -3.23
N ALA A 147 17.08 22.35 -2.67
CA ALA A 147 17.51 23.74 -2.64
C ALA A 147 16.77 24.56 -1.57
N GLY A 148 17.49 25.42 -0.84
CA GLY A 148 16.90 26.37 0.11
C GLY A 148 15.95 25.73 1.14
N GLY A 149 15.26 26.57 1.93
CA GLY A 149 14.30 26.09 2.92
C GLY A 149 14.94 25.43 4.15
N GLY A 150 14.40 25.74 5.33
CA GLY A 150 14.75 25.02 6.55
C GLY A 150 14.23 23.59 6.52
N GLY A 151 14.74 22.78 7.44
CA GLY A 151 14.05 21.58 7.89
C GLY A 151 14.55 20.25 7.33
N GLY A 152 14.70 19.30 8.23
CA GLY A 152 14.91 17.90 7.91
C GLY A 152 13.68 17.07 8.22
N LEU A 153 13.71 15.81 7.81
CA LEU A 153 12.63 14.88 8.07
C LEU A 153 12.41 14.70 9.58
N SER A 154 11.20 14.97 10.09
CA SER A 154 10.91 14.99 11.53
C SER A 154 10.15 13.77 12.03
N ASN A 155 9.17 13.29 11.26
CA ASN A 155 8.44 12.06 11.59
C ASN A 155 7.74 11.47 10.37
N LEU A 156 7.46 10.18 10.46
CA LEU A 156 6.51 9.49 9.60
C LEU A 156 5.28 9.09 10.44
N LYS A 157 4.10 9.21 9.86
CA LYS A 157 2.83 8.81 10.49
C LYS A 157 2.08 7.86 9.60
N LEU A 158 1.44 6.88 10.21
CA LEU A 158 0.53 5.96 9.54
C LEU A 158 -0.92 6.37 9.82
N TRP A 159 -1.72 6.34 8.77
CA TRP A 159 -3.14 6.63 8.78
C TRP A 159 -3.90 5.43 8.24
N GLY A 160 -4.96 5.04 8.94
CA GLY A 160 -5.83 3.94 8.55
C GLY A 160 -7.24 4.45 8.28
N ARG A 161 -7.91 3.83 7.31
CA ARG A 161 -9.35 3.99 7.08
C ARG A 161 -10.02 2.65 6.84
N VAL A 162 -11.19 2.47 7.44
CA VAL A 162 -12.14 1.41 7.10
C VAL A 162 -13.16 2.01 6.16
N THR A 163 -12.97 1.89 4.86
CA THR A 163 -14.07 2.12 3.91
C THR A 163 -15.06 0.98 4.09
N GLU A 164 -16.37 1.22 3.98
CA GLU A 164 -17.32 0.11 3.96
C GLU A 164 -16.89 -0.86 2.87
N VAL A 165 -16.39 -2.02 3.28
CA VAL A 165 -16.20 -3.14 2.38
C VAL A 165 -17.61 -3.50 1.98
N ILE A 166 -18.03 -3.10 0.78
CA ILE A 166 -19.07 -3.84 0.09
C ILE A 166 -18.44 -5.21 -0.08
N ARG A 167 -18.67 -6.10 0.90
CA ARG A 167 -18.46 -7.53 0.71
C ARG A 167 -19.42 -7.86 -0.41
N ILE A 168 -18.89 -7.90 -1.63
CA ILE A 168 -19.54 -8.60 -2.73
C ILE A 168 -19.57 -10.03 -2.20
N GLU A 169 -20.71 -10.42 -1.63
CA GLU A 169 -21.00 -11.82 -1.36
C GLU A 169 -20.60 -12.55 -2.64
N GLU A 170 -19.59 -13.44 -2.54
CA GLU A 170 -19.14 -14.19 -3.69
C GLU A 170 -20.38 -14.77 -4.36
N PRO A 171 -20.60 -14.44 -5.64
CA PRO A 171 -21.94 -14.44 -6.14
C PRO A 171 -22.43 -15.88 -6.09
N ALA A 172 -23.63 -16.08 -5.56
CA ALA A 172 -24.38 -17.33 -5.65
C ALA A 172 -24.30 -17.97 -7.06
N ASN A 173 -23.97 -17.18 -8.08
CA ASN A 173 -23.55 -17.56 -9.42
C ASN A 173 -22.45 -18.64 -9.48
N ILE A 174 -21.40 -18.65 -8.66
CA ILE A 174 -20.39 -19.75 -8.68
C ILE A 174 -21.03 -21.04 -8.18
N ALA A 175 -21.78 -20.97 -7.09
CA ALA A 175 -22.53 -22.10 -6.56
C ALA A 175 -23.57 -22.62 -7.57
N LEU A 176 -24.30 -21.72 -8.25
CA LEU A 176 -25.25 -22.04 -9.32
C LEU A 176 -24.54 -22.63 -10.55
N PHE A 177 -23.34 -22.17 -10.88
CA PHE A 177 -22.55 -22.72 -11.98
C PHE A 177 -22.12 -24.15 -11.68
N ILE A 178 -21.67 -24.41 -10.45
CA ILE A 178 -21.32 -25.75 -9.97
C ILE A 178 -22.56 -26.66 -9.94
N ILE A 179 -23.68 -26.20 -9.38
CA ILE A 179 -24.94 -26.96 -9.32
C ILE A 179 -25.49 -27.24 -10.73
N GLY A 180 -25.42 -26.27 -11.64
CA GLY A 180 -25.84 -26.41 -13.04
C GLY A 180 -25.00 -27.43 -13.79
N LEU A 181 -23.67 -27.44 -13.57
CA LEU A 181 -22.77 -28.47 -14.09
C LEU A 181 -23.14 -29.86 -13.57
N PHE A 182 -23.38 -30.00 -12.27
CA PHE A 182 -23.84 -31.28 -11.68
C PHE A 182 -25.17 -31.75 -12.28
N GLY A 183 -26.13 -30.85 -12.49
CA GLY A 183 -27.41 -31.15 -13.12
C GLY A 183 -27.27 -31.69 -14.55
N LEU A 184 -26.39 -31.09 -15.37
CA LEU A 184 -26.09 -31.56 -16.73
C LEU A 184 -25.43 -32.94 -16.75
N PHE A 185 -24.52 -33.22 -15.81
CA PHE A 185 -23.92 -34.55 -15.66
C PHE A 185 -24.95 -35.61 -15.26
N ALA A 186 -25.87 -35.28 -14.35
CA ALA A 186 -26.94 -36.19 -13.93
C ALA A 186 -27.96 -36.45 -15.06
N SER A 187 -28.34 -35.41 -15.81
CA SER A 187 -29.26 -35.52 -16.96
C SER A 187 -28.74 -36.47 -18.04
N ARG A 188 -27.44 -36.41 -18.36
CA ARG A 188 -26.82 -37.31 -19.34
C ARG A 188 -26.90 -38.78 -18.97
N ARG A 189 -26.90 -39.12 -17.67
CA ARG A 189 -27.04 -40.53 -17.23
C ARG A 189 -28.48 -41.03 -17.32
N PHE A 190 -29.48 -40.16 -17.13
CA PHE A 190 -30.89 -40.53 -17.20
C PHE A 190 -31.39 -40.75 -18.64
N SER A 191 -30.81 -40.05 -19.62
CA SER A 191 -31.13 -40.28 -21.04
C SER A 191 -30.53 -41.56 -21.63
N GLN A 192 -29.60 -42.24 -20.94
CA GLN A 192 -29.08 -43.53 -21.39
C GLN A 192 -29.85 -44.73 -20.86
N THR A 193 -30.90 -44.52 -20.03
CA THR A 193 -31.68 -45.59 -19.40
C THR A 193 -33.08 -45.80 -19.99
N HIS A 194 -33.44 -45.12 -21.09
CA HIS A 194 -34.67 -45.41 -21.83
C HIS A 194 -34.37 -45.84 -23.28
N PRO A 195 -34.62 -47.12 -23.64
CA PRO A 195 -34.60 -47.60 -25.03
C PRO A 195 -35.80 -47.11 -25.84
#